data_AF-A0A256FZQ7-F1
#
_entry.id   AF-A0A256FZQ7-F1
#
_cell.length_a   1.000
_cell.length_b   1.000
_cell.length_c   1.000
_cell.angle_alpha   90.00
_cell.angle_beta   90.00
_cell.angle_gamma   90.00
#
_symmetry.space_group_name_H-M   'P 1'
#
loop_
_entity.id
_entity.type
_entity.pdbx_description
1 polymer ?
#
loop_
_entity_poly.entity_id
_entity_poly.type
_entity_poly.pdbx_seq_one_letter_code
_entity_poly.pdbx_strand_id
1 'polypeptide(L)'
;MRFQRSSLLSPVPFVICIMLLLGAFAGKWAGDRFRLLDEENDMDTYMTVLMTQANRIVTSARETLDKVNSSTYPMCGAEDKQYMRELLFSGYHIKDIGRLKNETLQCSTLLNEVNDSRPRSKEDVLLRACSKMC
;
A
#
# COMPACT_ATOMS: atom_id res chain seq x y z
N MET A 1 8.91 -29.06 64.20
CA MET A 1 9.97 -28.50 63.35
C MET A 1 10.21 -27.05 63.74
N ARG A 2 11.33 -26.75 64.42
CA ARG A 2 11.72 -25.38 64.77
C ARG A 2 12.47 -24.80 63.57
N PHE A 3 11.81 -23.94 62.80
CA PHE A 3 12.46 -23.21 61.71
C PHE A 3 13.46 -22.22 62.32
N GLN A 4 14.75 -22.49 62.08
CA GLN A 4 15.88 -21.78 62.66
C GLN A 4 15.93 -20.37 62.04
N ARG A 5 15.32 -19.41 62.74
CA ARG A 5 15.07 -18.02 62.32
C ARG A 5 16.34 -17.19 62.05
N SER A 6 17.53 -17.75 62.27
CA SER A 6 18.82 -17.07 62.13
C SER A 6 19.45 -17.16 60.73
N SER A 7 19.00 -18.06 59.85
CA SER A 7 19.57 -18.20 58.49
C SER A 7 19.15 -17.05 57.54
N LEU A 8 17.96 -16.48 57.78
CA LEU A 8 17.41 -15.35 57.01
C LEU A 8 18.09 -13.99 57.32
N LEU A 9 18.94 -13.93 58.35
CA LEU A 9 19.69 -12.73 58.75
C LEU A 9 21.14 -12.73 58.21
N SER A 10 21.44 -13.59 57.24
CA SER A 10 22.71 -13.55 56.52
C SER A 10 22.60 -12.58 55.33
N PRO A 11 23.66 -11.81 54.99
CA PRO A 11 23.61 -10.86 53.88
C PRO A 11 23.55 -11.54 52.50
N VAL A 12 23.90 -12.83 52.44
CA VAL A 12 24.01 -13.62 51.21
C VAL A 12 22.68 -13.71 50.42
N PRO A 13 21.54 -14.13 51.00
CA PRO A 13 20.27 -14.16 50.27
C PRO A 13 19.81 -12.78 49.77
N PHE A 14 20.12 -11.71 50.50
CA PHE A 14 19.80 -10.34 50.06
C PHE A 14 20.59 -9.93 48.82
N VAL A 15 21.89 -10.23 48.79
CA VAL A 15 22.74 -9.94 47.62
C VAL A 15 22.26 -10.73 46.40
N ILE A 16 21.87 -11.99 46.57
CA ILE A 16 21.32 -12.82 45.48
C ILE A 16 20.00 -12.23 44.97
N CYS A 17 19.08 -11.83 45.85
CA CYS A 17 17.83 -11.18 45.43
C CYS A 17 18.08 -9.88 44.67
N ILE A 18 19.04 -9.06 45.11
CA ILE A 18 19.37 -7.80 44.42
C ILE A 18 19.95 -8.08 43.02
N MET A 19 20.84 -9.06 42.89
CA MET A 19 21.39 -9.46 41.59
C MET A 19 20.29 -9.94 40.63
N LEU A 20 19.34 -10.74 41.12
CA LEU A 20 18.22 -11.22 40.31
C LEU A 20 17.30 -10.08 39.86
N LEU A 21 16.99 -9.13 40.76
CA LEU A 21 16.16 -7.98 40.42
C LEU A 21 16.85 -7.04 39.42
N LEU A 22 18.15 -6.80 39.59
CA LEU A 22 18.94 -6.01 38.64
C LEU A 22 19.02 -6.67 37.26
N GLY A 23 19.22 -7.99 37.22
CA GLY A 23 19.23 -8.75 35.96
C GLY A 23 17.86 -8.70 35.26
N ALA A 24 16.77 -8.89 36.00
CA ALA A 24 15.41 -8.81 35.46
C ALA A 24 15.09 -7.40 34.93
N PHE A 25 15.48 -6.36 35.68
CA PHE A 25 15.26 -4.97 35.27
C PHE A 25 16.07 -4.59 34.04
N ALA A 26 17.37 -4.92 34.02
CA ALA A 26 18.25 -4.65 32.89
C ALA A 26 17.82 -5.42 31.64
N GLY A 27 17.42 -6.69 31.79
CA GLY A 27 16.91 -7.52 30.70
C GLY A 27 15.61 -6.97 30.11
N LYS A 28 14.67 -6.55 30.98
CA LYS A 28 13.43 -5.91 30.53
C LYS A 28 13.68 -4.58 29.82
N TRP A 29 14.55 -3.74 30.37
CA TRP A 29 14.91 -2.45 29.76
C TRP A 29 15.60 -2.61 28.40
N ALA A 30 16.55 -3.54 28.29
CA ALA A 30 17.21 -3.85 27.02
C ALA A 30 16.22 -4.42 26.00
N GLY A 31 15.37 -5.36 26.41
CA GLY A 31 14.34 -5.95 25.55
C GLY A 31 13.36 -4.92 25.00
N ASP A 32 12.87 -4.01 25.85
CA ASP A 32 11.96 -2.94 25.43
C ASP A 32 12.63 -1.98 24.42
N ARG A 33 13.93 -1.71 24.56
CA ARG A 33 14.71 -0.90 23.61
C ARG A 33 14.94 -1.60 22.27
N PHE A 34 15.23 -2.89 22.28
CA PHE A 34 15.39 -3.66 21.04
C PHE A 34 14.06 -3.82 20.30
N ARG A 35 12.96 -4.02 21.02
CA ARG A 35 11.62 -4.16 20.42
C ARG A 35 11.18 -2.91 19.65
N LEU A 36 11.50 -1.73 20.17
CA LEU A 36 11.21 -0.46 19.48
C LEU A 36 12.07 -0.27 18.22
N LEU A 37 13.33 -0.69 18.24
CA LEU A 37 14.22 -0.59 17.08
C LEU A 37 13.85 -1.59 15.98
N ASP A 38 13.38 -2.77 16.35
CA ASP A 38 12.95 -3.81 15.41
C ASP A 38 11.62 -3.42 14.72
N GLU A 39 10.66 -2.89 15.47
CA GLU A 39 9.39 -2.36 14.92
C GLU A 39 9.62 -1.20 13.93
N GLU A 40 10.62 -0.34 14.15
CA GLU A 40 10.93 0.79 13.26
C GLU A 40 11.63 0.34 11.97
N ASN A 41 12.58 -0.59 12.06
CA ASN A 41 13.40 -1.01 10.93
C ASN A 41 12.65 -1.96 9.96
N ASP A 42 11.77 -2.81 10.49
CA ASP A 42 10.93 -3.70 9.69
C ASP A 42 9.87 -2.88 8.92
N MET A 43 9.26 -1.88 9.56
CA MET A 43 8.28 -0.99 8.93
C MET A 43 8.87 -0.18 7.76
N ASP A 44 10.09 0.34 7.89
CA ASP A 44 10.75 1.10 6.81
C ASP A 44 11.06 0.22 5.60
N THR A 45 11.43 -1.04 5.83
CA THR A 45 11.68 -2.01 4.75
C THR A 45 10.40 -2.33 3.97
N TYR A 46 9.26 -2.53 4.65
CA TYR A 46 8.00 -2.75 3.94
C TYR A 46 7.51 -1.49 3.23
N MET A 47 7.65 -0.32 3.84
CA MET A 47 7.22 0.94 3.24
C MET A 47 8.04 1.30 2.00
N THR A 48 9.35 1.06 2.01
CA THR A 48 10.22 1.30 0.84
C THR A 48 9.85 0.40 -0.34
N VAL A 49 9.52 -0.89 -0.09
CA VAL A 49 9.04 -1.81 -1.12
C VAL A 49 7.70 -1.35 -1.70
N LEU A 50 6.74 -0.99 -0.84
CA LEU A 50 5.42 -0.49 -1.26
C LEU A 50 5.52 0.81 -2.06
N MET A 51 6.35 1.76 -1.60
CA MET A 51 6.60 3.03 -2.30
C MET A 51 7.26 2.79 -3.67
N THR A 52 8.22 1.87 -3.73
CA THR A 52 8.88 1.52 -5.01
C THR A 52 7.89 0.93 -6.00
N GLN A 53 6.99 0.06 -5.54
CA GLN A 53 5.95 -0.53 -6.39
C GLN A 53 4.92 0.51 -6.82
N ALA A 54 4.45 1.37 -5.91
CA ALA A 54 3.52 2.45 -6.23
C ALA A 54 4.11 3.43 -7.24
N ASN A 55 5.39 3.80 -7.07
CA ASN A 55 6.07 4.69 -8.00
C ASN A 55 6.18 4.08 -9.40
N ARG A 56 6.50 2.77 -9.50
CA ARG A 56 6.51 2.07 -10.81
C ARG A 56 5.15 2.08 -11.49
N ILE A 57 4.07 1.87 -10.73
CA ILE A 57 2.69 1.90 -11.27
C ILE A 57 2.34 3.31 -11.76
N VAL A 58 2.62 4.35 -10.97
CA VAL A 58 2.34 5.74 -11.32
C VAL A 58 3.13 6.18 -12.55
N THR A 59 4.43 5.85 -12.59
CA THR A 59 5.28 6.17 -13.76
C THR A 59 4.78 5.44 -15.01
N SER A 60 4.48 4.15 -14.92
CA SER A 60 3.94 3.38 -16.05
C SER A 60 2.60 3.94 -16.54
N ALA A 61 1.72 4.36 -15.64
CA ALA A 61 0.45 5.00 -15.99
C ALA A 61 0.66 6.35 -16.70
N ARG A 62 1.60 7.18 -16.22
CA ARG A 62 1.95 8.47 -16.86
C ARG A 62 2.54 8.27 -18.25
N GLU A 63 3.51 7.38 -18.39
CA GLU A 63 4.12 7.08 -19.69
C GLU A 63 3.10 6.56 -20.70
N THR A 64 2.17 5.71 -20.24
CA THR A 64 1.10 5.19 -21.09
C THR A 64 0.15 6.31 -21.49
N LEU A 65 -0.22 7.20 -20.57
CA LEU A 65 -1.07 8.35 -20.86
C LEU A 65 -0.42 9.32 -21.85
N ASP A 66 0.88 9.59 -21.71
CA ASP A 66 1.64 10.46 -22.63
C ASP A 66 1.72 9.87 -24.04
N LYS A 67 1.89 8.55 -24.17
CA LYS A 67 1.86 7.84 -25.46
C LYS A 67 0.47 7.88 -26.10
N VAL A 68 -0.59 7.69 -25.30
CA VAL A 68 -1.97 7.82 -25.78
C VAL A 68 -2.21 9.27 -26.25
N ASN A 69 -1.83 10.27 -25.46
CA ASN A 69 -2.04 11.68 -25.82
C ASN A 69 -1.27 12.11 -27.09
N SER A 70 -0.12 11.52 -27.36
CA SER A 70 0.70 11.82 -28.55
C SER A 70 0.30 11.05 -29.82
N SER A 71 -0.74 10.20 -29.77
CA SER A 71 -1.19 9.44 -30.93
C SER A 71 -1.68 10.35 -32.07
N THR A 72 -1.30 10.03 -33.30
CA THR A 72 -1.76 10.74 -34.51
C THR A 72 -3.07 10.19 -35.07
N TYR A 73 -3.62 9.13 -34.47
CA TYR A 73 -4.84 8.47 -34.93
C TYR A 73 -6.09 9.30 -34.61
N PRO A 74 -7.13 9.26 -35.48
CA PRO A 74 -8.38 9.93 -35.21
C PRO A 74 -9.02 9.33 -33.94
N MET A 75 -9.45 10.23 -33.04
CA MET A 75 -10.03 9.88 -31.74
C MET A 75 -11.13 8.83 -31.88
N CYS A 76 -10.98 7.71 -31.17
CA CYS A 76 -11.93 6.58 -31.17
C CYS A 76 -12.09 5.83 -32.50
N GLY A 77 -11.23 6.06 -33.50
CA GLY A 77 -11.17 5.24 -34.70
C GLY A 77 -10.75 3.79 -34.41
N ALA A 78 -10.94 2.89 -35.39
CA ALA A 78 -10.55 1.49 -35.25
C ALA A 78 -9.03 1.32 -34.99
N GLU A 79 -8.21 2.13 -35.65
CA GLU A 79 -6.76 2.16 -35.48
C GLU A 79 -6.34 2.69 -34.10
N ASP A 80 -7.02 3.72 -33.59
CA ASP A 80 -6.79 4.26 -32.23
C ASP A 80 -7.13 3.23 -31.16
N LYS A 81 -8.24 2.49 -31.31
CA LYS A 81 -8.61 1.40 -30.40
C LYS A 81 -7.61 0.24 -30.43
N GLN A 82 -7.06 -0.09 -31.60
CA GLN A 82 -6.03 -1.11 -31.73
C GLN A 82 -4.72 -0.67 -31.06
N TYR A 83 -4.30 0.57 -31.31
CA TYR A 83 -3.11 1.17 -30.68
C TYR A 83 -3.24 1.23 -29.16
N MET A 84 -4.40 1.64 -28.63
CA MET A 84 -4.66 1.64 -27.19
C MET A 84 -4.61 0.23 -26.58
N ARG A 85 -5.06 -0.81 -27.31
CA ARG A 85 -4.94 -2.20 -26.83
C ARG A 85 -3.49 -2.66 -26.78
N GLU A 86 -2.69 -2.32 -27.78
CA GLU A 86 -1.26 -2.61 -27.79
C GLU A 86 -0.56 -1.95 -26.58
N LEU A 87 -0.88 -0.68 -26.32
CA LEU A 87 -0.42 0.05 -25.15
C LEU A 87 -0.88 -0.61 -23.83
N LEU A 88 -2.15 -1.03 -23.75
CA LEU A 88 -2.70 -1.72 -22.58
C LEU A 88 -1.92 -2.99 -22.26
N PHE A 89 -1.61 -3.81 -23.27
CA PHE A 89 -0.82 -5.03 -23.09
C PHE A 89 0.65 -4.76 -22.74
N SER A 90 1.18 -3.59 -23.10
CA SER A 90 2.53 -3.17 -22.71
C SER A 90 2.61 -2.54 -21.30
N GLY A 91 1.47 -2.10 -20.74
CA GLY A 91 1.39 -1.41 -19.47
C GLY A 91 1.33 -2.36 -18.27
N TYR A 92 2.14 -2.08 -17.23
CA TYR A 92 2.15 -2.91 -16.02
C TYR A 92 0.95 -2.54 -15.12
N HIS A 93 0.06 -3.51 -14.85
CA HIS A 93 -1.16 -3.36 -14.03
C HIS A 93 -2.21 -2.35 -14.55
N ILE A 94 -2.16 -1.96 -15.83
CA ILE A 94 -3.21 -1.11 -16.42
C ILE A 94 -4.39 -2.02 -16.83
N LYS A 95 -5.60 -1.69 -16.37
CA LYS A 95 -6.82 -2.52 -16.60
C LYS A 95 -7.65 -2.08 -17.80
N ASP A 96 -7.64 -0.79 -18.10
CA ASP A 96 -8.32 -0.21 -19.26
C ASP A 96 -7.66 1.13 -19.63
N ILE A 97 -7.68 1.47 -20.91
CA ILE A 97 -7.22 2.75 -21.46
C ILE A 97 -8.37 3.32 -22.27
N GLY A 98 -8.67 4.60 -22.09
CA GLY A 98 -9.73 5.26 -22.85
C GLY A 98 -9.47 6.72 -23.12
N ARG A 99 -10.22 7.24 -24.08
CA ARG A 99 -10.19 8.63 -24.51
C ARG A 99 -11.26 9.42 -23.78
N LEU A 100 -10.86 10.54 -23.20
CA LEU A 100 -11.78 11.51 -22.61
C LEU A 100 -11.90 12.75 -23.50
N LYS A 101 -13.11 13.30 -23.58
CA LYS A 101 -13.39 14.63 -24.15
C LYS A 101 -14.33 15.36 -23.21
N ASN A 102 -13.99 16.59 -22.82
CA ASN A 102 -14.82 17.38 -21.89
C ASN A 102 -15.17 16.58 -20.61
N GLU A 103 -14.19 15.91 -20.02
CA GLU A 103 -14.36 15.08 -18.79
C GLU A 103 -15.31 13.87 -18.95
N THR A 104 -15.74 13.55 -20.17
CA THR A 104 -16.57 12.38 -20.46
C THR A 104 -15.77 11.32 -21.21
N LEU A 105 -15.92 10.06 -20.81
CA LEU A 105 -15.30 8.91 -21.48
C LEU A 105 -16.01 8.66 -22.81
N GLN A 106 -15.29 8.82 -23.92
CA GLN A 106 -15.84 8.69 -25.27
C GLN A 106 -15.70 7.26 -25.81
N CYS A 107 -14.56 6.63 -25.54
CA CYS A 107 -14.30 5.24 -25.88
C CYS A 107 -13.18 4.68 -24.99
N SER A 108 -13.12 3.35 -24.85
CA SER A 108 -12.00 2.67 -24.21
C SER A 108 -11.62 1.38 -24.93
N THR A 109 -10.56 0.70 -24.49
CA THR A 109 -10.14 -0.58 -25.09
C THR A 109 -11.18 -1.68 -24.94
N LEU A 110 -11.96 -1.60 -23.85
CA LEU A 110 -13.05 -2.52 -23.51
C LEU A 110 -14.44 -1.96 -23.88
N LEU A 111 -14.57 -0.63 -23.96
CA LEU A 111 -15.83 0.05 -24.24
C LEU A 111 -15.85 0.59 -25.67
N ASN A 112 -16.81 0.10 -26.47
CA ASN A 112 -17.02 0.62 -27.82
C ASN A 112 -17.52 2.09 -27.75
N GLU A 113 -17.64 2.77 -28.90
CA GLU A 113 -18.07 4.17 -28.95
C GLU A 113 -19.33 4.42 -28.12
N VAL A 114 -19.19 5.28 -27.11
CA VAL A 114 -20.31 5.71 -26.27
C VAL A 114 -20.94 6.91 -26.95
N ASN A 115 -22.09 6.70 -27.58
CA ASN A 115 -22.87 7.78 -28.21
C ASN A 115 -23.54 8.72 -27.19
N ASP A 116 -23.40 8.42 -25.89
CA ASP A 116 -23.94 9.24 -24.80
C ASP A 116 -22.84 10.09 -24.17
N SER A 117 -22.77 11.35 -24.59
CA SER A 117 -21.86 12.37 -24.07
C SER A 117 -22.43 13.13 -22.87
N ARG A 118 -23.57 12.68 -22.31
CA ARG A 118 -24.15 13.34 -21.14
C ARG A 118 -23.21 13.17 -19.93
N PRO A 119 -22.90 14.26 -19.21
CA PRO A 119 -22.18 14.18 -17.95
C PRO A 119 -22.91 13.21 -17.01
N ARG A 120 -22.16 12.27 -16.43
CA ARG A 120 -22.75 11.34 -15.48
C ARG A 120 -23.20 12.11 -14.25
N SER A 121 -24.45 11.92 -13.84
CA SER A 121 -25.02 12.55 -12.65
C SER A 121 -24.15 12.23 -11.42
N LYS A 122 -23.87 13.20 -10.55
CA LYS A 122 -23.02 12.99 -9.36
C LYS A 122 -23.54 11.88 -8.44
N GLU A 123 -24.85 11.68 -8.46
CA GLU A 123 -25.59 10.69 -7.70
C GLU A 123 -25.19 9.26 -8.09
N ASP A 124 -24.87 9.02 -9.37
CA ASP A 124 -24.39 7.72 -9.87
C ASP A 124 -22.98 7.37 -9.36
N VAL A 125 -22.13 8.38 -9.10
CA VAL A 125 -20.77 8.20 -8.58
C VAL A 125 -20.79 7.89 -7.08
N LEU A 126 -21.73 8.50 -6.35
CA LEU A 126 -21.89 8.27 -4.91
C LEU A 126 -22.53 6.92 -4.57
N LEU A 127 -23.20 6.26 -5.53
CA LEU A 127 -23.95 5.02 -5.30
C LEU A 127 -23.16 3.71 -5.55
N ARG A 128 -21.88 3.76 -5.94
CA ARG A 128 -21.06 2.55 -6.15
C ARG A 128 -19.75 2.47 -5.35
N ALA A 129 -19.46 3.43 -4.48
CA ALA A 129 -18.27 3.35 -3.62
C ALA A 129 -18.42 2.35 -2.47
N CYS A 130 -19.64 2.03 -2.02
CA CYS A 130 -19.89 0.97 -1.05
C CYS A 130 -21.39 0.70 -0.95
N SER A 131 -21.93 -0.20 -1.78
CA SER A 131 -23.29 -0.73 -1.52
C SER A 131 -23.44 -2.22 -1.76
N LYS A 132 -22.44 -2.92 -2.29
CA LYS A 132 -22.39 -4.38 -2.23
C LYS A 132 -20.95 -4.87 -2.13
N MET A 133 -20.55 -5.25 -0.92
CA MET A 133 -19.77 -6.47 -0.75
C MET A 133 -20.73 -7.62 -1.06
N CYS A 134 -20.81 -8.03 -2.33
CA CYS A 134 -21.41 -9.27 -2.83
C CYS A 134 -20.87 -9.51 -4.24
#